data_AF-A0A4V5PM72-F1
#
_entry.id   AF-A0A4V5PM72-F1
#
_cell.length_a   1.000
_cell.length_b   1.000
_cell.length_c   1.000
_cell.angle_alpha   90.00
_cell.angle_beta   90.00
_cell.angle_gamma   90.00
#
_symmetry.space_group_name_H-M   'P 1'
#
loop_
_entity.id
_entity.type
_entity.pdbx_description
1 polymer ?
#
loop_
_entity_poly.entity_id
_entity_poly.type
_entity_poly.pdbx_seq_one_letter_code
_entity_poly.pdbx_strand_id
1 'polypeptide(L)'
;MSMRKIRYGLSRGAWLLVALSAALTISCGNANPEVVRDTTGATFSWTCAEDGSYNEGCAIKPLDAPPPAECDSGSGERGRVFYSYAWGRFIAICSVVGLDGGAWFTDASLCRFVACDTDDECPQFPDAAYTCSAGLCQEPERKGEIRDAGDVVTLCMADEPRPPDCRAQINDPEVTAQFQLAQASCDSATGVCKVPADCWQP
;
A
#
# COMPACT_ATOMS: atom_id res chain seq x y z
N MET A 1 -3.04 16.38 -93.68
CA MET A 1 -3.55 17.35 -92.68
C MET A 1 -4.05 16.53 -91.49
N SER A 2 -3.33 16.37 -90.38
CA SER A 2 -2.71 17.31 -89.44
C SER A 2 -3.64 17.66 -88.27
N MET A 3 -3.07 17.51 -87.07
CA MET A 3 -3.43 18.10 -85.77
C MET A 3 -4.54 17.40 -84.97
N ARG A 4 -4.52 17.36 -83.63
CA ARG A 4 -3.55 17.65 -82.55
C ARG A 4 -4.24 17.17 -81.25
N LYS A 5 -3.45 16.81 -80.24
CA LYS A 5 -3.90 16.65 -78.84
C LYS A 5 -4.52 17.94 -78.29
N ILE A 6 -5.51 17.83 -77.40
CA ILE A 6 -5.88 18.89 -76.45
C ILE A 6 -5.98 18.31 -75.02
N ARG A 7 -5.27 18.95 -74.10
CA ARG A 7 -5.37 18.83 -72.64
C ARG A 7 -6.42 19.83 -72.12
N TYR A 8 -7.21 19.42 -71.14
CA TYR A 8 -7.87 20.26 -70.13
C TYR A 8 -7.71 19.49 -68.80
N GLY A 9 -7.46 20.03 -67.62
CA GLY A 9 -7.45 21.39 -67.08
C GLY A 9 -7.74 21.26 -65.57
N LEU A 10 -6.95 21.92 -64.72
CA LEU A 10 -7.04 21.94 -63.25
C LEU A 10 -8.39 22.47 -62.72
N SER A 11 -8.82 21.99 -61.56
CA SER A 11 -9.58 22.76 -60.54
C SER A 11 -9.63 21.95 -59.22
N ARG A 12 -8.81 22.30 -58.22
CA ARG A 12 -9.19 23.07 -57.00
C ARG A 12 -10.39 22.48 -56.25
N GLY A 13 -10.10 21.88 -55.10
CA GLY A 13 -11.07 21.45 -54.10
C GLY A 13 -10.36 21.00 -52.83
N ALA A 14 -9.79 21.96 -52.10
CA ALA A 14 -9.24 21.75 -50.77
C ALA A 14 -10.38 21.43 -49.80
N TRP A 15 -10.47 20.18 -49.36
CA TRP A 15 -11.25 19.82 -48.18
C TRP A 15 -10.28 19.71 -47.01
N LEU A 16 -10.21 20.80 -46.24
CA LEU A 16 -9.74 20.78 -44.85
C LEU A 16 -10.70 19.87 -44.07
N LEU A 17 -10.26 18.65 -43.77
CA LEU A 17 -10.79 17.91 -42.63
C LEU A 17 -9.97 18.36 -41.42
N VAL A 18 -10.58 19.22 -40.60
CA VAL A 18 -10.11 19.53 -39.25
C VAL A 18 -10.21 18.24 -38.45
N ALA A 19 -9.11 17.51 -38.33
CA ALA A 19 -8.99 16.42 -37.38
C ALA A 19 -8.89 17.05 -35.98
N LEU A 20 -10.01 17.01 -35.27
CA LEU A 20 -10.13 17.32 -33.86
C LEU A 20 -9.38 16.22 -33.07
N SER A 21 -8.06 16.34 -32.94
CA SER A 21 -7.29 15.48 -32.03
C SER A 21 -7.35 16.10 -30.63
N ALA A 22 -8.42 15.80 -29.91
CA ALA A 22 -8.50 16.04 -28.48
C ALA A 22 -7.52 15.10 -27.76
N ALA A 23 -6.27 15.54 -27.58
CA ALA A 23 -5.38 14.95 -26.59
C ALA A 23 -5.69 15.59 -25.23
N LEU A 24 -6.81 15.18 -24.66
CA LEU A 24 -7.07 15.29 -23.24
C LEU A 24 -6.05 14.38 -22.55
N THR A 25 -4.98 14.96 -21.98
CA THR A 25 -4.21 14.28 -20.93
C THR A 25 -5.09 14.24 -19.69
N ILE A 26 -6.06 13.32 -19.66
CA ILE A 26 -6.72 12.93 -18.43
C ILE A 26 -5.62 12.30 -17.60
N SER A 27 -5.38 12.88 -16.43
CA SER A 27 -4.57 12.27 -15.38
C SER A 27 -5.19 10.91 -15.08
N CYS A 28 -4.68 9.85 -15.68
CA CYS A 28 -4.94 8.48 -15.25
C CYS A 28 -4.20 8.30 -13.94
N GLY A 29 -4.72 8.90 -12.86
CA GLY A 29 -4.47 8.33 -11.54
C GLY A 29 -5.05 6.92 -11.61
N ASN A 30 -4.20 5.90 -11.49
CA ASN A 30 -4.69 4.54 -11.41
C ASN A 30 -5.74 4.50 -10.30
N ALA A 31 -6.92 3.95 -10.60
CA ALA A 31 -7.93 3.75 -9.57
C ALA A 31 -7.31 2.94 -8.44
N ASN A 32 -7.67 3.28 -7.19
CA ASN A 32 -7.27 2.46 -6.06
C ASN A 32 -7.72 1.01 -6.27
N PRO A 33 -6.89 0.01 -5.90
CA PRO A 33 -7.30 -1.38 -6.00
C PRO A 33 -8.51 -1.62 -5.08
N GLU A 34 -9.45 -2.46 -5.51
CA GLU A 34 -10.59 -2.86 -4.68
C GLU A 34 -10.19 -3.88 -3.60
N VAL A 35 -9.07 -4.59 -3.82
CA VAL A 35 -8.53 -5.61 -2.94
C VAL A 35 -7.02 -5.40 -2.80
N VAL A 36 -6.53 -5.41 -1.57
CA VAL A 36 -5.10 -5.41 -1.26
C VAL A 36 -4.71 -6.73 -0.61
N ARG A 37 -3.46 -7.14 -0.81
CA ARG A 37 -2.87 -8.33 -0.21
C ARG A 37 -1.71 -7.91 0.68
N ASP A 38 -1.58 -8.49 1.86
CA ASP A 38 -0.37 -8.30 2.69
C ASP A 38 0.71 -9.35 2.41
N THR A 39 1.88 -9.21 3.02
CA THR A 39 3.01 -10.14 2.85
C THR A 39 2.72 -11.57 3.30
N THR A 40 1.70 -11.81 4.11
CA THR A 40 1.28 -13.17 4.50
C THR A 40 0.31 -13.80 3.51
N GLY A 41 -0.11 -13.04 2.49
CA GLY A 41 -1.12 -13.44 1.51
C GLY A 41 -2.56 -13.15 1.93
N ALA A 42 -2.79 -12.56 3.11
CA ALA A 42 -4.13 -12.20 3.55
C ALA A 42 -4.68 -11.05 2.70
N THR A 43 -5.97 -11.16 2.31
CA THR A 43 -6.64 -10.21 1.43
C THR A 43 -7.62 -9.33 2.19
N PHE A 44 -7.69 -8.06 1.81
CA PHE A 44 -8.56 -7.06 2.42
C PHE A 44 -9.27 -6.26 1.34
N SER A 45 -10.57 -6.00 1.52
CA SER A 45 -11.27 -5.00 0.72
C SER A 45 -10.66 -3.65 1.01
N TRP A 46 -10.48 -2.84 -0.02
CA TRP A 46 -9.94 -1.50 0.09
C TRP A 46 -10.91 -0.53 -0.56
N THR A 47 -11.54 0.33 0.24
CA THR A 47 -12.56 1.26 -0.26
C THR A 47 -12.30 2.65 0.31
N CYS A 48 -11.77 3.55 -0.51
CA CYS A 48 -11.56 4.94 -0.14
C CYS A 48 -12.75 5.81 -0.52
N ALA A 49 -12.99 6.88 0.23
CA ALA A 49 -13.96 7.89 -0.15
C ALA A 49 -13.61 8.49 -1.54
N GLU A 50 -14.62 8.72 -2.37
CA GLU A 50 -14.46 9.18 -3.76
C GLU A 50 -13.77 10.56 -3.87
N ASP A 51 -13.84 11.38 -2.82
CA ASP A 51 -13.21 12.71 -2.79
C ASP A 51 -11.73 12.67 -2.37
N GLY A 52 -11.22 11.49 -2.02
CA GLY A 52 -9.85 11.29 -1.55
C GLY A 52 -9.50 12.12 -0.31
N SER A 53 -10.48 12.66 0.41
CA SER A 53 -10.17 13.55 1.53
C SER A 53 -9.50 12.77 2.66
N TYR A 54 -8.38 13.32 3.14
CA TYR A 54 -7.58 12.76 4.24
C TYR A 54 -8.42 12.43 5.50
N ASN A 55 -9.56 13.11 5.66
CA ASN A 55 -10.44 12.98 6.81
C ASN A 55 -11.40 11.78 6.73
N GLU A 56 -11.59 11.18 5.55
CA GLU A 56 -12.52 10.05 5.36
C GLU A 56 -11.82 8.70 5.12
N GLY A 57 -10.48 8.70 4.94
CA GLY A 57 -9.66 7.49 4.91
C GLY A 57 -10.12 6.40 3.93
N CYS A 58 -9.52 5.22 4.05
CA CYS A 58 -9.96 4.01 3.35
C CYS A 58 -10.54 3.01 4.35
N ALA A 59 -11.72 2.50 4.08
CA ALA A 59 -12.28 1.40 4.84
C ALA A 59 -11.58 0.10 4.41
N ILE A 60 -11.12 -0.66 5.40
CA ILE A 60 -10.55 -1.99 5.17
C ILE A 60 -11.33 -3.07 5.91
N LYS A 61 -11.52 -4.22 5.24
CA LYS A 61 -12.15 -5.40 5.83
C LYS A 61 -11.45 -6.67 5.32
N PRO A 62 -11.15 -7.64 6.18
CA PRO A 62 -10.60 -8.91 5.73
C PRO A 62 -11.59 -9.64 4.80
N LEU A 63 -11.07 -10.30 3.76
CA LEU A 63 -11.86 -11.05 2.77
C LEU A 63 -11.66 -12.57 2.87
N ASP A 64 -10.41 -13.05 3.01
CA ASP A 64 -10.08 -14.48 3.05
C ASP A 64 -9.18 -14.85 4.23
N ALA A 65 -9.09 -16.17 4.51
CA ALA A 65 -8.21 -16.79 5.49
C ALA A 65 -6.72 -16.76 5.11
N PRO A 66 -5.82 -16.45 6.07
CA PRO A 66 -6.12 -16.14 7.47
C PRO A 66 -6.36 -14.63 7.69
N PRO A 67 -7.46 -14.27 8.39
CA PRO A 67 -7.39 -13.21 9.37
C PRO A 67 -7.84 -13.80 10.70
N PRO A 68 -6.93 -13.92 11.67
CA PRO A 68 -7.14 -13.05 12.82
C PRO A 68 -5.85 -12.40 13.31
N ALA A 69 -6.02 -11.43 14.18
CA ALA A 69 -5.28 -11.43 15.44
C ALA A 69 -6.31 -11.07 16.50
N GLU A 70 -7.29 -11.96 16.75
CA GLU A 70 -8.35 -11.70 17.73
C GLU A 70 -7.72 -11.51 19.11
N CYS A 71 -8.27 -10.61 19.90
CA CYS A 71 -7.77 -10.34 21.24
C CYS A 71 -8.92 -10.60 22.18
N ASP A 72 -9.46 -11.83 22.16
CA ASP A 72 -10.70 -12.14 22.88
C ASP A 72 -10.59 -11.70 24.34
N SER A 73 -11.44 -10.76 24.73
CA SER A 73 -11.63 -10.38 26.11
C SER A 73 -13.11 -10.44 26.45
N GLY A 74 -13.76 -11.57 26.17
CA GLY A 74 -15.03 -11.95 26.80
C GLY A 74 -16.13 -10.90 26.70
N SER A 75 -17.00 -11.01 25.70
CA SER A 75 -18.31 -10.35 25.65
C SER A 75 -18.31 -8.85 26.00
N GLY A 76 -17.70 -8.01 25.15
CA GLY A 76 -17.79 -6.54 25.22
C GLY A 76 -17.12 -5.86 24.02
N GLU A 77 -17.17 -4.53 23.92
CA GLU A 77 -16.35 -3.75 22.95
C GLU A 77 -14.84 -3.88 23.23
N ARG A 78 -14.49 -4.28 24.45
CA ARG A 78 -13.13 -4.67 24.87
C ARG A 78 -12.69 -5.91 24.11
N GLY A 79 -11.47 -5.88 23.58
CA GLY A 79 -10.90 -7.04 22.87
C GLY A 79 -11.48 -7.27 21.48
N ARG A 80 -12.37 -6.39 21.00
CA ARG A 80 -12.75 -6.39 19.57
C ARG A 80 -11.50 -6.08 18.77
N VAL A 81 -11.27 -6.93 17.78
CA VAL A 81 -10.22 -6.70 16.79
C VAL A 81 -10.84 -6.19 15.53
N PHE A 82 -10.26 -5.11 15.05
CA PHE A 82 -10.52 -4.57 13.73
C PHE A 82 -9.19 -4.35 13.03
N TYR A 83 -9.24 -4.11 11.73
CA TYR A 83 -8.05 -3.80 10.97
C TYR A 83 -8.00 -2.30 10.71
N SER A 84 -6.81 -1.73 10.83
CA SER A 84 -6.49 -0.40 10.33
C SER A 84 -5.31 -0.49 9.37
N TYR A 85 -4.99 0.63 8.74
CA TYR A 85 -3.79 0.77 7.96
C TYR A 85 -2.99 1.97 8.44
N ALA A 86 -1.67 1.89 8.23
CA ALA A 86 -0.76 3.01 8.33
C ALA A 86 -0.06 3.18 6.97
N TRP A 87 0.34 4.39 6.65
CA TRP A 87 1.05 4.69 5.41
C TRP A 87 2.22 5.63 5.71
N GLY A 88 3.33 5.41 5.03
CA GLY A 88 4.62 6.03 5.31
C GLY A 88 5.53 5.86 4.11
N ARG A 89 6.67 5.18 4.25
CA ARG A 89 7.40 4.65 3.09
C ARG A 89 6.69 3.44 2.48
N PHE A 90 6.10 2.62 3.34
CA PHE A 90 5.30 1.45 3.00
C PHE A 90 3.84 1.68 3.43
N ILE A 91 2.93 0.87 2.89
CA ILE A 91 1.58 0.74 3.43
C ILE A 91 1.55 -0.52 4.30
N ALA A 92 1.10 -0.38 5.54
CA ALA A 92 0.96 -1.48 6.49
C ALA A 92 -0.52 -1.72 6.81
N ILE A 93 -0.92 -2.99 6.85
CA ILE A 93 -2.22 -3.43 7.37
C ILE A 93 -2.00 -4.02 8.76
N CYS A 94 -2.63 -3.42 9.76
CA CYS A 94 -2.41 -3.73 11.17
C CYS A 94 -3.68 -4.25 11.83
N SER A 95 -3.52 -5.26 12.68
CA SER A 95 -4.57 -5.68 13.60
C SER A 95 -4.60 -4.75 14.81
N VAL A 96 -5.77 -4.23 15.15
CA VAL A 96 -5.96 -3.24 16.22
C VAL A 96 -6.81 -3.81 17.34
N VAL A 97 -6.35 -3.61 18.57
CA VAL A 97 -6.97 -4.08 19.79
C VAL A 97 -7.79 -2.96 20.44
N GLY A 98 -9.09 -3.15 20.64
CA GLY A 98 -9.91 -2.25 21.43
C GLY A 98 -9.56 -2.29 22.93
N LEU A 99 -9.34 -1.12 23.52
CA LEU A 99 -9.06 -0.90 24.94
C LEU A 99 -10.23 -0.19 25.64
N ASP A 100 -10.14 -0.10 26.97
CA ASP A 100 -11.11 0.58 27.82
C ASP A 100 -11.28 2.05 27.45
N GLY A 101 -12.52 2.53 27.49
CA GLY A 101 -12.84 3.93 27.22
C GLY A 101 -12.77 4.31 25.73
N GLY A 102 -12.79 3.33 24.82
CA GLY A 102 -12.75 3.56 23.38
C GLY A 102 -11.35 3.81 22.81
N ALA A 103 -10.32 3.64 23.63
CA ALA A 103 -8.93 3.64 23.16
C ALA A 103 -8.62 2.38 22.35
N TRP A 104 -7.50 2.38 21.65
CA TRP A 104 -7.05 1.21 20.88
C TRP A 104 -5.52 1.10 20.89
N PHE A 105 -5.01 -0.08 20.57
CA PHE A 105 -3.59 -0.39 20.52
C PHE A 105 -3.24 -1.22 19.27
N THR A 106 -2.08 -0.92 18.68
CA THR A 106 -1.37 -1.78 17.74
C THR A 106 0.13 -1.50 17.88
N ASP A 107 0.97 -2.44 17.45
CA ASP A 107 2.39 -2.22 17.23
C ASP A 107 2.83 -2.87 15.92
N ALA A 108 4.11 -2.71 15.57
CA ALA A 108 4.68 -3.21 14.32
C ALA A 108 4.60 -4.75 14.19
N SER A 109 4.57 -5.50 15.29
CA SER A 109 4.44 -6.96 15.22
C SER A 109 3.08 -7.38 14.69
N LEU A 110 2.03 -6.58 14.95
CA LEU A 110 0.66 -6.81 14.50
C LEU A 110 0.40 -6.30 13.06
N CYS A 111 1.42 -5.75 12.41
CA CYS A 111 1.35 -5.18 11.07
C CYS A 111 1.99 -6.09 10.02
N ARG A 112 1.49 -6.03 8.80
CA ARG A 112 2.13 -6.61 7.60
C ARG A 112 2.07 -5.59 6.48
N PHE A 113 3.13 -5.49 5.68
CA PHE A 113 3.12 -4.57 4.55
C PHE A 113 2.24 -5.07 3.42
N VAL A 114 1.72 -4.13 2.63
CA VAL A 114 0.98 -4.44 1.40
C VAL A 114 1.97 -4.98 0.39
N ALA A 115 1.73 -6.23 -0.02
CA ALA A 115 2.48 -6.93 -1.04
C ALA A 115 1.89 -6.66 -2.42
N CYS A 116 2.73 -6.72 -3.43
CA CYS A 116 2.35 -6.47 -4.82
C CYS A 116 3.19 -7.30 -5.79
N ASP A 117 2.62 -7.58 -6.94
CA ASP A 117 3.28 -8.08 -8.14
C ASP A 117 3.40 -6.96 -9.19
N THR A 118 2.49 -5.99 -9.18
CA THR A 118 2.41 -4.87 -10.14
C THR A 118 1.99 -3.56 -9.48
N ASP A 119 2.25 -2.42 -10.15
CA ASP A 119 1.98 -1.08 -9.62
C ASP A 119 0.50 -0.77 -9.39
N ASP A 120 -0.40 -1.40 -10.14
CA ASP A 120 -1.86 -1.24 -10.03
C ASP A 120 -2.46 -1.91 -8.80
N GLU A 121 -1.70 -2.79 -8.13
CA GLU A 121 -2.09 -3.39 -6.85
C GLU A 121 -1.78 -2.48 -5.65
N CYS A 122 -1.06 -1.38 -5.87
CA CYS A 122 -0.69 -0.48 -4.80
C CYS A 122 -1.72 0.63 -4.56
N PRO A 123 -2.21 0.79 -3.32
CA PRO A 123 -3.06 1.92 -2.98
C PRO A 123 -2.40 3.27 -3.25
N GLN A 124 -3.21 4.21 -3.71
CA GLN A 124 -2.83 5.58 -4.05
C GLN A 124 -3.53 6.55 -3.11
N PHE A 125 -2.80 7.55 -2.64
CA PHE A 125 -3.29 8.63 -1.80
C PHE A 125 -3.07 9.98 -2.51
N PRO A 126 -3.85 11.03 -2.20
CA PRO A 126 -3.72 12.34 -2.87
C PRO A 126 -2.32 12.96 -2.79
N ASP A 127 -1.57 12.67 -1.74
CA ASP A 127 -0.25 13.21 -1.43
C ASP A 127 0.87 12.15 -1.45
N ALA A 128 0.56 10.90 -1.80
CA ALA A 128 1.53 9.83 -1.87
C ALA A 128 1.16 8.83 -2.97
N ALA A 129 2.07 8.67 -3.94
CA ALA A 129 1.97 7.67 -4.99
C ALA A 129 2.82 6.45 -4.62
N TYR A 130 2.25 5.25 -4.72
CA TYR A 130 2.96 4.01 -4.42
C TYR A 130 3.20 3.19 -5.68
N THR A 131 4.38 2.59 -5.78
CA THR A 131 4.75 1.67 -6.86
C THR A 131 5.22 0.34 -6.27
N CYS A 132 5.09 -0.73 -7.04
CA CYS A 132 5.57 -2.03 -6.63
C CYS A 132 7.10 -2.11 -6.76
N SER A 133 7.77 -2.35 -5.63
CA SER A 133 9.22 -2.49 -5.58
C SER A 133 9.58 -3.58 -4.58
N ALA A 134 10.37 -4.55 -5.02
CA ALA A 134 10.77 -5.71 -4.21
C ALA A 134 9.58 -6.44 -3.55
N GLY A 135 8.47 -6.54 -4.29
CA GLY A 135 7.24 -7.20 -3.83
C GLY A 135 6.41 -6.41 -2.82
N LEU A 136 6.76 -5.16 -2.53
CA LEU A 136 6.06 -4.29 -1.58
C LEU A 136 5.62 -2.98 -2.24
N CYS A 137 4.49 -2.45 -1.79
CA CYS A 137 4.06 -1.11 -2.19
C CYS A 137 4.89 -0.06 -1.45
N GLN A 138 5.72 0.67 -2.21
CA GLN A 138 6.65 1.68 -1.69
C GLN A 138 6.40 3.05 -2.31
N GLU A 139 6.44 4.11 -1.50
CA GLU A 139 6.39 5.50 -1.96
C GLU A 139 7.76 5.88 -2.59
N PRO A 140 7.84 6.14 -3.91
CA PRO A 140 9.11 6.36 -4.59
C PRO A 140 9.90 7.56 -4.10
N GLU A 141 9.22 8.64 -3.70
CA GLU A 141 9.87 9.86 -3.22
C GLU A 141 10.41 9.69 -1.80
N ARG A 142 9.89 8.71 -1.05
CA ARG A 142 10.42 8.25 0.24
C ARG A 142 11.26 6.98 0.11
N LYS A 143 11.81 6.69 -1.09
CA LYS A 143 12.85 5.67 -1.31
C LYS A 143 14.14 5.90 -0.52
N GLY A 144 14.22 7.00 0.24
CA GLY A 144 15.25 7.18 1.26
C GLY A 144 15.25 6.08 2.30
N GLU A 145 16.31 6.04 3.09
CA GLU A 145 16.58 5.07 4.15
C GLU A 145 15.38 4.78 5.05
N ILE A 146 15.22 3.53 5.51
CA ILE A 146 14.24 3.18 6.54
C ILE A 146 14.62 3.94 7.80
N ARG A 147 13.66 4.63 8.41
CA ARG A 147 13.89 5.51 9.57
C ARG A 147 13.07 5.14 10.80
N ASP A 148 12.18 4.16 10.64
CA ASP A 148 11.34 3.66 11.70
C ASP A 148 11.77 2.24 12.09
N ALA A 149 12.02 2.01 13.38
CA ALA A 149 12.33 0.67 13.88
C ALA A 149 11.14 -0.29 13.71
N GLY A 150 9.90 0.22 13.74
CA GLY A 150 8.69 -0.53 13.44
C GLY A 150 8.64 -1.02 11.99
N ASP A 151 9.16 -0.25 11.02
CA ASP A 151 9.30 -0.75 9.65
C ASP A 151 10.26 -1.95 9.61
N VAL A 152 11.38 -1.89 10.34
CA VAL A 152 12.33 -3.01 10.44
C VAL A 152 11.67 -4.24 11.06
N VAL A 153 10.94 -4.09 12.17
CA VAL A 153 10.18 -5.20 12.77
C VAL A 153 9.20 -5.79 11.76
N THR A 154 8.46 -4.95 11.05
CA THR A 154 7.47 -5.41 10.05
C THR A 154 8.13 -6.19 8.90
N LEU A 155 9.31 -5.75 8.43
CA LEU A 155 10.09 -6.49 7.43
C LEU A 155 10.61 -7.84 7.95
N CYS A 156 11.00 -7.89 9.23
CA CYS A 156 11.46 -9.13 9.87
C CYS A 156 10.31 -10.10 10.16
N MET A 157 9.07 -9.60 10.20
CA MET A 157 7.86 -10.41 10.39
C MET A 157 7.07 -10.62 9.09
N ALA A 158 7.61 -10.23 7.94
CA ALA A 158 6.87 -10.19 6.68
C ALA A 158 6.26 -11.56 6.30
N ASP A 159 7.03 -12.64 6.48
CA ASP A 159 6.63 -14.02 6.17
C ASP A 159 6.01 -14.74 7.38
N GLU A 160 6.04 -14.13 8.56
CA GLU A 160 5.48 -14.74 9.77
C GLU A 160 3.95 -14.74 9.68
N PRO A 161 3.30 -15.91 9.81
CA PRO A 161 1.84 -15.98 9.80
C PRO A 161 1.24 -15.06 10.87
N ARG A 162 0.10 -14.43 10.55
CA ARG A 162 -0.66 -13.67 11.56
C ARG A 162 -1.10 -14.62 12.67
N PRO A 163 -0.89 -14.28 13.96
CA PRO A 163 -1.26 -15.15 15.05
C PRO A 163 -2.78 -15.23 15.18
N PRO A 164 -3.34 -16.35 15.65
CA PRO A 164 -4.77 -16.40 15.95
C PRO A 164 -5.15 -15.48 17.12
N ASP A 165 -4.23 -15.27 18.08
CA ASP A 165 -4.39 -14.37 19.24
C ASP A 165 -3.32 -13.28 19.25
N CYS A 166 -3.74 -12.01 19.18
CA CYS A 166 -2.80 -10.88 19.20
C CYS A 166 -2.01 -10.79 20.52
N ARG A 167 -2.61 -11.18 21.65
CA ARG A 167 -1.97 -11.05 22.97
C ARG A 167 -0.85 -12.05 23.12
N ALA A 168 -0.99 -13.23 22.54
CA ALA A 168 0.08 -14.21 22.50
C ALA A 168 1.31 -13.62 21.78
N GLN A 169 1.11 -12.94 20.65
CA GLN A 169 2.21 -12.32 19.90
C GLN A 169 2.83 -11.13 20.64
N ILE A 170 2.03 -10.21 21.19
CA ILE A 170 2.55 -9.05 21.94
C ILE A 170 3.43 -9.49 23.12
N ASN A 171 3.05 -10.59 23.77
CA ASN A 171 3.78 -11.10 24.94
C ASN A 171 4.87 -12.11 24.58
N ASP A 172 5.11 -12.37 23.29
CA ASP A 172 6.11 -13.33 22.84
C ASP A 172 7.54 -12.75 23.06
N PRO A 173 8.42 -13.47 23.80
CA PRO A 173 9.81 -13.08 23.94
C PRO A 173 10.57 -12.95 22.61
N GLU A 174 10.20 -13.73 21.59
CA GLU A 174 10.81 -13.64 20.26
C GLU A 174 10.45 -12.33 19.57
N VAL A 175 9.19 -11.90 19.67
CA VAL A 175 8.74 -10.58 19.18
C VAL A 175 9.48 -9.46 19.93
N THR A 176 9.61 -9.59 21.24
CA THR A 176 10.39 -8.63 22.04
C THR A 176 11.85 -8.54 21.57
N ALA A 177 12.47 -9.68 21.24
CA ALA A 177 13.83 -9.71 20.69
C ALA A 177 13.91 -9.03 19.31
N GLN A 178 12.89 -9.17 18.46
CA GLN A 178 12.82 -8.47 17.17
C GLN A 178 12.77 -6.95 17.34
N PHE A 179 11.98 -6.44 18.30
CA PHE A 179 11.97 -5.01 18.61
C PHE A 179 13.34 -4.51 19.10
N GLN A 180 14.05 -5.29 19.92
CA GLN A 180 15.39 -4.94 20.38
C GLN A 180 16.41 -4.94 19.23
N LEU A 181 16.33 -5.92 18.34
CA LEU A 181 17.16 -5.99 17.13
C LEU A 181 16.91 -4.80 16.21
N ALA A 182 15.65 -4.45 15.97
CA ALA A 182 15.27 -3.32 15.14
C ALA A 182 15.79 -2.00 15.70
N GLN A 183 15.63 -1.77 17.01
CA GLN A 183 16.16 -0.57 17.68
C GLN A 183 17.69 -0.50 17.57
N ALA A 184 18.40 -1.61 17.79
CA ALA A 184 19.85 -1.67 17.64
C ALA A 184 20.32 -1.46 16.20
N SER A 185 19.45 -1.71 15.23
CA SER A 185 19.74 -1.54 13.81
C SER A 185 19.54 -0.11 13.31
N CYS A 186 18.94 0.76 14.13
CA CYS A 186 18.75 2.18 13.85
C CYS A 186 19.88 3.03 14.42
N ASP A 187 20.61 3.72 13.55
CA ASP A 187 21.65 4.67 13.91
C ASP A 187 21.01 5.91 14.55
N SER A 188 21.29 6.13 15.83
CA SER A 188 20.73 7.25 16.60
C SER A 188 21.18 8.64 16.13
N ALA A 189 22.28 8.75 15.38
CA ALA A 189 22.81 10.02 14.89
C ALA A 189 22.17 10.43 13.55
N THR A 190 21.84 9.48 12.69
CA THR A 190 21.24 9.74 11.37
C THR A 190 19.73 9.45 11.33
N GLY A 191 19.23 8.69 12.30
CA GLY A 191 17.88 8.14 12.34
C GLY A 191 17.67 7.01 11.33
N VAL A 192 18.74 6.49 10.72
CA VAL A 192 18.67 5.50 9.63
C VAL A 192 18.80 4.10 10.17
N CYS A 193 17.88 3.24 9.80
CA CYS A 193 17.85 1.84 10.14
C CYS A 193 18.42 0.98 9.01
N LYS A 194 19.25 0.01 9.40
CA LYS A 194 19.68 -1.09 8.52
C LYS A 194 18.74 -2.26 8.72
N VAL A 195 18.22 -2.81 7.63
CA VAL A 195 17.41 -4.02 7.71
C VAL A 195 18.34 -5.21 7.91
N PRO A 196 18.13 -6.06 8.94
CA PRO A 196 18.87 -7.31 9.08
C PRO A 196 18.72 -8.18 7.83
N ALA A 197 19.78 -8.89 7.44
CA ALA A 197 19.85 -9.58 6.13
C ALA A 197 18.89 -10.78 6.01
N ASP A 198 18.44 -11.31 7.14
CA ASP A 198 17.44 -12.38 7.28
C ASP A 198 16.00 -11.88 7.19
N CYS A 199 15.77 -10.56 7.26
CA CYS A 199 14.47 -9.95 7.08
C CYS A 199 14.18 -9.65 5.60
N TRP A 200 12.93 -9.38 5.26
CA TRP A 200 12.55 -9.02 3.89
C TRP A 200 13.31 -7.76 3.42
N GLN A 201 13.92 -7.83 2.23
CA GLN A 201 14.74 -6.73 1.69
C GLN A 201 13.94 -5.91 0.66
N PRO A 202 13.59 -4.65 0.96
CA PRO A 202 12.84 -3.76 0.07
C PRO A 202 13.69 -3.00 -0.96
#